data_AF-A0A2H9MR69-F1
#
_entry.id   AF-A0A2H9MR69-F1
#
_cell.length_a   1.000
_cell.length_b   1.000
_cell.length_c   1.000
_cell.angle_alpha   90.00
_cell.angle_beta   90.00
_cell.angle_gamma   90.00
#
_symmetry.space_group_name_H-M   'P 1'
#
loop_
_entity.id
_entity.type
_entity.pdbx_description
1 polymer ?
#
loop_
_entity_poly.entity_id
_entity_poly.type
_entity_poly.pdbx_seq_one_letter_code
_entity_poly.pdbx_strand_id
1 'polypeptide(L)'
;MNQYTALIGVGAGVIVIMATIFGLDVLKLSVSTQDYDLFVDPIIDKQNLFVTGRITLQNTGSMPLTNIHVNFGAGDTLDIATLKPGQKIILSPPPDNPMEFVMIEADNGIFVNKAYRELPKMVGMMGS
;
A
#
# COMPACT_ATOMS: atom_id res chain seq x y z
N MET A 1 -36.79 -27.83 -35.66
CA MET A 1 -35.61 -27.52 -34.81
C MET A 1 -35.89 -28.10 -33.44
N ASN A 2 -35.07 -29.07 -33.00
CA ASN A 2 -35.39 -29.90 -31.83
C ASN A 2 -35.27 -29.06 -30.54
N GLN A 3 -36.21 -29.21 -29.60
CA GLN A 3 -36.28 -28.45 -28.36
C GLN A 3 -34.95 -28.46 -27.56
N TYR A 4 -34.19 -29.56 -27.67
CA TYR A 4 -32.86 -29.70 -27.07
C TYR A 4 -31.82 -28.70 -27.61
N THR A 5 -31.88 -28.36 -28.90
CA THR A 5 -30.96 -27.39 -29.52
C THR A 5 -31.25 -25.97 -29.03
N ALA A 6 -32.52 -25.66 -28.76
CA ALA A 6 -32.92 -24.37 -28.19
C ALA A 6 -32.49 -24.25 -26.71
N LEU A 7 -32.63 -25.32 -25.91
CA LEU A 7 -32.17 -25.36 -24.52
C LEU A 7 -30.65 -25.15 -24.38
N ILE A 8 -29.85 -25.78 -25.25
CA ILE A 8 -28.39 -25.60 -25.26
C ILE A 8 -28.02 -24.16 -25.64
N GLY A 9 -28.69 -23.57 -26.63
CA GLY A 9 -28.46 -22.18 -27.04
C GLY A 9 -28.78 -21.18 -25.92
N VAL A 10 -29.88 -21.37 -25.20
CA VAL A 10 -30.25 -20.53 -24.06
C VAL A 10 -29.26 -20.69 -22.91
N GLY A 11 -28.87 -21.92 -22.57
CA GLY A 11 -27.88 -22.20 -21.52
C GLY A 11 -26.52 -21.56 -21.81
N ALA A 12 -26.01 -21.71 -23.04
CA ALA A 12 -24.77 -21.08 -23.47
C ALA A 12 -24.86 -19.54 -23.42
N GLY A 13 -26.00 -18.96 -23.83
CA GLY A 13 -26.23 -17.53 -23.74
C GLY A 13 -26.16 -17.00 -22.30
N VAL A 14 -26.80 -17.69 -21.35
CA VAL A 14 -26.77 -17.30 -19.93
C VAL A 14 -25.34 -17.36 -19.36
N ILE A 15 -24.55 -18.38 -19.71
CA ILE A 15 -23.16 -18.51 -19.26
C ILE A 15 -22.31 -17.34 -19.78
N VAL A 16 -22.47 -16.97 -21.06
CA VAL A 16 -21.73 -15.85 -21.66
C VAL A 16 -22.09 -14.52 -20.99
N ILE A 17 -23.38 -14.29 -20.71
CA ILE A 17 -23.84 -13.08 -20.03
C ILE A 17 -23.26 -12.99 -18.62
N MET A 18 -23.32 -14.09 -17.85
CA MET A 18 -22.73 -14.13 -16.51
C MET A 18 -21.22 -13.91 -16.54
N ALA A 19 -20.49 -14.60 -17.43
CA ALA A 19 -19.05 -14.42 -17.59
C ALA A 19 -18.67 -12.97 -17.93
N THR A 20 -19.50 -12.27 -18.71
CA THR A 20 -19.27 -10.86 -19.06
C THR A 20 -19.45 -9.95 -17.85
N ILE A 21 -20.53 -10.13 -17.09
CA ILE A 21 -20.84 -9.30 -15.92
C ILE A 21 -19.77 -9.49 -14.83
N PHE A 22 -19.52 -10.74 -14.45
CA PHE A 22 -18.52 -11.05 -13.42
C PHE A 22 -17.09 -10.77 -13.89
N GLY A 23 -16.78 -10.98 -15.17
CA GLY A 23 -15.47 -10.67 -15.74
C GLY A 23 -15.14 -9.18 -15.66
N LEU A 24 -16.11 -8.30 -15.93
CA LEU A 24 -15.93 -6.85 -15.81
C LEU A 24 -15.78 -6.39 -14.35
N ASP A 25 -16.47 -7.01 -13.40
CA ASP A 25 -16.34 -6.68 -11.98
C ASP A 25 -14.99 -7.11 -11.40
N VAL A 26 -14.47 -8.27 -11.81
CA VAL A 26 -13.14 -8.74 -11.39
C VAL A 26 -12.04 -7.80 -11.86
N LEU A 27 -12.19 -7.17 -13.04
CA LEU A 27 -11.25 -6.17 -13.52
C LEU A 27 -11.25 -4.88 -12.69
N LYS A 28 -12.38 -4.53 -12.05
CA LYS A 28 -12.49 -3.35 -11.18
C LYS A 28 -11.93 -3.58 -9.78
N LEU A 29 -11.86 -4.82 -9.30
CA LEU A 29 -11.33 -5.15 -7.96
C LEU A 29 -9.85 -4.79 -7.77
N SER A 30 -9.07 -4.66 -8.85
CA SER A 30 -7.66 -4.27 -8.76
C SER A 30 -7.44 -2.75 -8.71
N VAL A 31 -8.49 -1.95 -8.90
CA VAL A 31 -8.38 -0.48 -8.91
C VAL A 31 -8.76 0.04 -7.53
N SER A 32 -7.89 0.85 -6.95
CA SER A 32 -8.17 1.53 -5.69
C SER A 32 -9.47 2.32 -5.80
N THR A 33 -10.40 2.11 -4.88
CA THR A 33 -11.68 2.84 -4.83
C THR A 33 -11.51 4.26 -4.31
N GLN A 34 -10.33 4.61 -3.77
CA GLN A 34 -9.98 5.96 -3.33
C GLN A 34 -9.09 6.66 -4.34
N ASP A 35 -9.38 7.94 -4.59
CA ASP A 35 -8.59 8.79 -5.48
C ASP A 35 -7.20 9.05 -4.91
N TYR A 36 -7.13 9.39 -3.63
CA TYR A 36 -5.87 9.67 -2.92
C TYR A 36 -5.80 8.81 -1.66
N ASP A 37 -4.76 7.99 -1.56
CA ASP A 37 -4.49 7.19 -0.37
C ASP A 37 -2.98 6.90 -0.26
N LEU A 38 -2.48 6.84 0.97
CA LEU A 38 -1.07 6.65 1.27
C LEU A 38 -0.90 5.57 2.33
N PHE A 39 -0.30 4.45 1.92
CA PHE A 39 0.15 3.43 2.82
C PHE A 39 1.54 3.79 3.39
N VAL A 40 1.63 3.78 4.72
CA VAL A 40 2.85 4.08 5.48
C VAL A 40 3.15 2.93 6.43
N ASP A 41 4.36 2.38 6.35
CA ASP A 41 4.84 1.34 7.27
C ASP A 41 6.23 1.70 7.82
N PRO A 42 6.29 2.31 9.03
CA PRO A 42 7.53 2.61 9.72
C PRO A 42 7.99 1.42 10.57
N ILE A 43 9.15 0.85 10.24
CA ILE A 43 9.76 -0.27 10.93
C ILE A 43 11.08 0.19 11.56
N ILE A 44 11.34 -0.24 12.79
CA ILE A 44 12.61 -0.04 13.47
C ILE A 44 13.27 -1.40 13.73
N ASP A 45 14.54 -1.52 13.37
CA ASP A 45 15.37 -2.68 13.67
C ASP A 45 16.44 -2.28 14.69
N LYS A 46 16.40 -2.93 15.86
CA LYS A 46 17.35 -2.71 16.96
C LYS A 46 18.32 -3.88 16.98
N GLN A 47 19.42 -3.75 16.24
CA GLN A 47 20.49 -4.74 16.23
C GLN A 47 21.56 -4.35 17.24
N ASN A 48 21.41 -4.78 18.50
CA ASN A 48 22.32 -4.57 19.63
C ASN A 48 22.84 -3.12 19.81
N LEU A 49 23.80 -2.70 19.00
CA LEU A 49 24.49 -1.40 19.04
C LEU A 49 23.99 -0.39 18.01
N PHE A 50 23.22 -0.83 17.01
CA PHE A 50 22.71 0.03 15.94
C PHE A 50 21.19 -0.04 15.87
N VAL A 51 20.57 1.14 15.79
CA VAL A 51 19.14 1.29 15.56
C VAL A 51 18.95 1.81 14.14
N THR A 52 18.28 1.03 13.29
CA THR A 52 18.03 1.40 11.89
C THR A 52 16.53 1.49 11.65
N GLY A 53 16.08 2.66 11.22
CA GLY A 53 14.70 2.89 10.80
C GLY A 53 14.54 2.64 9.30
N ARG A 54 13.38 2.11 8.92
CA ARG A 54 12.94 2.00 7.53
C ARG A 54 11.49 2.39 7.42
N ILE A 55 11.19 3.40 6.63
CA ILE A 55 9.82 3.82 6.34
C ILE A 55 9.49 3.42 4.92
N THR A 56 8.43 2.66 4.76
CA THR A 56 7.88 2.33 3.45
C THR A 56 6.70 3.23 3.16
N LEU A 57 6.77 3.96 2.05
CA LEU A 57 5.67 4.76 1.52
C LEU A 57 5.16 4.13 0.23
N GLN A 58 3.86 4.02 0.10
CA GLN A 58 3.23 3.54 -1.12
C GLN A 58 1.95 4.30 -1.38
N ASN A 59 1.83 4.89 -2.58
CA ASN A 59 0.57 5.46 -3.02
C ASN A 59 -0.38 4.32 -3.37
N THR A 60 -1.41 4.13 -2.55
CA THR A 60 -2.47 3.14 -2.73
C THR A 60 -3.70 3.72 -3.41
N GLY A 61 -3.73 5.03 -3.67
CA GLY A 61 -4.78 5.71 -4.42
C GLY A 61 -4.69 5.51 -5.93
N SER A 62 -5.72 5.95 -6.64
CA SER A 62 -5.79 5.92 -8.11
C SER A 62 -5.12 7.13 -8.78
N MET A 63 -4.88 8.22 -8.04
CA MET A 63 -4.27 9.46 -8.50
C MET A 63 -2.86 9.71 -7.90
N PRO A 64 -1.97 10.45 -8.59
CA PRO A 64 -0.66 10.79 -8.06
C PRO A 64 -0.77 11.71 -6.83
N LEU A 65 0.05 11.45 -5.82
CA LEU A 65 0.22 12.31 -4.65
C LEU A 65 1.33 13.32 -4.91
N THR A 66 1.13 14.57 -4.53
CA THR A 66 2.08 15.68 -4.72
C THR A 66 2.43 16.34 -3.38
N ASN A 67 3.59 17.01 -3.33
CA ASN A 67 4.08 17.76 -2.16
C ASN A 67 4.02 16.93 -0.87
N ILE A 68 4.64 15.76 -0.89
CA ILE A 68 4.66 14.88 0.28
C ILE A 68 5.77 15.37 1.21
N HIS A 69 5.38 15.83 2.39
CA HIS A 69 6.24 16.26 3.47
C HIS A 69 6.35 15.13 4.50
N VAL A 70 7.52 14.53 4.60
CA VAL A 70 7.83 13.48 5.58
C VAL A 70 8.56 14.12 6.75
N ASN A 71 8.01 14.01 7.94
CA ASN A 71 8.62 14.47 9.19
C ASN A 71 8.96 13.24 10.05
N PHE A 72 10.25 13.02 10.28
CA PHE A 72 10.77 11.90 11.07
C PHE A 72 10.80 12.23 12.58
N GLY A 73 10.38 13.41 13.00
CA GLY A 73 10.55 13.92 14.35
C GLY A 73 11.91 14.62 14.54
N ALA A 74 12.12 15.24 15.70
CA ALA A 74 13.35 15.97 16.05
C ALA A 74 13.78 17.10 15.08
N GLY A 75 12.88 17.56 14.20
CA GLY A 75 13.16 18.59 13.19
C GLY A 75 13.69 18.03 11.86
N ASP A 76 13.82 16.71 11.74
CA ASP A 76 14.23 16.06 10.49
C ASP A 76 13.04 15.93 9.53
N THR A 77 13.17 16.53 8.36
CA THR A 77 12.14 16.49 7.32
C THR A 77 12.70 16.12 5.95
N LEU A 78 11.88 15.51 5.11
CA LEU A 78 12.18 15.18 3.73
C LEU A 78 10.97 15.42 2.84
N ASP A 79 11.18 16.17 1.75
CA ASP A 79 10.14 16.47 0.78
C ASP A 79 10.25 15.59 -0.46
N ILE A 80 9.12 15.06 -0.90
CA ILE A 80 8.99 14.27 -2.13
C ILE A 80 7.98 14.97 -3.03
N ALA A 81 8.44 15.40 -4.21
CA ALA A 81 7.63 16.18 -5.14
C ALA A 81 6.38 15.41 -5.62
N THR A 82 6.52 14.12 -5.95
CA THR A 82 5.41 13.32 -6.47
C THR A 82 5.60 11.83 -6.23
N LEU A 83 4.51 11.12 -5.92
CA LEU A 83 4.43 9.66 -5.82
C LEU A 83 3.29 9.14 -6.71
N LYS A 84 3.63 8.40 -7.77
CA LYS A 84 2.64 7.89 -8.73
C LYS A 84 1.77 6.77 -8.10
N PRO A 85 0.55 6.54 -8.61
CA PRO A 85 -0.29 5.42 -8.19
C PRO A 85 0.48 4.08 -8.23
N GLY A 86 0.43 3.32 -7.15
CA GLY A 86 1.14 2.04 -7.00
C GLY A 86 2.66 2.15 -6.79
N GLN A 87 3.24 3.36 -6.85
CA GLN A 87 4.67 3.54 -6.62
C GLN A 87 5.00 3.38 -5.14
N LYS A 88 6.09 2.66 -4.88
CA LYS A 88 6.63 2.39 -3.55
C LYS A 88 8.01 3.02 -3.40
N ILE A 89 8.25 3.72 -2.29
CA ILE A 89 9.54 4.28 -1.92
C ILE A 89 9.90 3.80 -0.52
N ILE A 90 11.19 3.54 -0.31
CA ILE A 90 11.74 3.19 0.99
C ILE A 90 12.65 4.34 1.42
N LEU A 91 12.40 4.88 2.60
CA LEU A 91 13.15 5.96 3.20
C LEU A 91 13.85 5.46 4.46
N SER A 92 15.05 5.98 4.68
CA SER A 92 15.81 5.77 5.92
C SER A 92 15.83 7.08 6.69
N PRO A 93 15.43 7.09 7.97
CA PRO A 93 15.56 8.27 8.82
C PRO A 93 17.04 8.62 9.04
N PRO A 94 17.36 9.87 9.38
CA PRO A 94 18.70 10.25 9.81
C PRO A 94 19.20 9.43 11.01
N PRO A 95 20.52 9.22 11.13
CA PRO A 95 21.10 8.34 12.15
C PRO A 95 20.95 8.82 13.60
N ASP A 96 20.71 10.12 13.82
CA ASP A 96 20.52 10.72 15.16
C ASP A 96 19.04 10.97 15.49
N ASN A 97 18.13 10.39 14.71
CA ASN A 97 16.70 10.56 14.91
C ASN A 97 16.18 9.60 15.99
N PRO A 98 15.29 10.05 16.90
CA PRO A 98 14.73 9.20 17.95
C PRO A 98 13.82 8.07 17.43
N MET A 99 13.33 8.17 16.19
CA MET A 99 12.49 7.17 15.51
C MET A 99 11.28 6.73 16.35
N GLU A 100 10.63 7.69 17.02
CA GLU A 100 9.42 7.45 17.82
C GLU A 100 8.17 7.38 16.93
N PHE A 101 8.05 8.33 16.00
CA PHE A 101 6.95 8.44 15.07
C PHE A 101 7.39 9.03 13.73
N VAL A 102 6.61 8.78 12.69
CA VAL A 102 6.69 9.47 11.42
C VAL A 102 5.35 10.14 11.15
N MET A 103 5.41 11.41 10.78
CA MET A 103 4.26 12.19 10.35
C MET A 103 4.43 12.54 8.88
N ILE A 104 3.39 12.31 8.10
CA ILE A 104 3.43 12.52 6.65
C ILE A 104 2.21 13.32 6.25
N GLU A 105 2.48 14.42 5.59
CA GLU A 105 1.48 15.30 5.04
C GLU A 105 1.65 15.31 3.52
N ALA A 106 0.56 15.33 2.78
CA ALA A 106 0.58 15.57 1.35
C ALA A 106 -0.63 16.39 0.94
N ASP A 107 -0.61 16.87 -0.31
CA ASP A 107 -1.78 17.52 -0.89
C ASP A 107 -3.02 16.62 -0.84
N ASN A 108 -4.19 17.22 -1.07
CA ASN A 108 -5.50 16.54 -1.06
C ASN A 108 -5.88 15.99 0.33
N GLY A 109 -5.34 16.57 1.40
CA GLY A 109 -5.75 16.30 2.77
C GLY A 109 -5.20 15.00 3.36
N ILE A 110 -4.14 14.44 2.76
CA ILE A 110 -3.47 13.26 3.31
C ILE A 110 -2.66 13.67 4.54
N PHE A 111 -3.02 13.07 5.67
CA PHE A 111 -2.27 13.19 6.92
C PHE A 111 -2.16 11.80 7.55
N VAL A 112 -0.93 11.32 7.73
CA VAL A 112 -0.66 10.03 8.36
C VAL A 112 0.34 10.22 9.48
N ASN A 113 -0.03 9.80 10.68
CA ASN A 113 0.87 9.73 11.83
C ASN A 113 0.96 8.29 12.31
N LYS A 114 2.17 7.72 12.33
CA LYS A 114 2.41 6.35 12.80
C LYS A 114 3.66 6.25 13.65
N ALA A 115 3.55 5.53 14.75
CA ALA A 115 4.69 5.13 15.57
C ALA A 115 5.50 4.03 14.88
N TYR A 116 6.82 4.02 15.07
CA TYR A 116 7.67 2.93 14.58
C TYR A 116 7.35 1.63 15.32
N ARG A 117 7.36 0.52 14.57
CA ARG A 117 7.17 -0.82 15.14
C ARG A 117 8.37 -1.71 14.90
N GLU A 118 8.67 -2.57 15.86
CA GLU A 118 9.69 -3.60 15.71
C GLU A 118 9.14 -4.77 14.88
N LEU A 119 10.03 -5.41 14.11
CA LEU A 119 9.66 -6.66 13.45
C LEU A 119 9.47 -7.75 14.51
N PRO A 120 8.43 -8.59 14.39
CA PRO A 120 8.28 -9.76 15.23
C PRO A 120 9.56 -10.60 15.15
N LYS A 121 10.15 -10.90 16.32
CA LYS A 121 11.28 -11.84 16.38
C LYS A 121 10.80 -13.16 15.82
N MET A 122 11.48 -13.68 14.79
CA MET A 122 11.19 -15.03 14.29
C MET A 122 11.47 -16.02 15.42
N VAL A 123 10.42 -16.62 15.96
CA VAL A 123 10.54 -17.71 16.93
C VAL A 123 10.80 -18.99 16.14
N GLY A 124 12.00 -19.57 16.25
CA GLY A 124 12.28 -20.86 15.59
C GLY A 124 13.68 -21.16 15.08
N MET A 125 14.74 -20.56 15.62
CA MET A 125 16.07 -21.18 15.55
C MET A 125 16.41 -21.80 16.90
N MET A 126 15.76 -22.92 17.22
CA MET A 126 16.30 -23.90 18.17
C MET A 126 17.30 -24.76 17.38
N GLY A 127 18.57 -24.71 17.75
CA GLY A 127 19.60 -25.55 17.13
C GLY A 127 21.00 -24.96 17.19
N SER A 128 21.39 -24.46 18.35
CA SER A 128 22.80 -24.46 18.77
C SER A 128 23.07 -25.76 19.52
#